data_AF-A0A9W4I5H3-F1
#
_entry.id   AF-A0A9W4I5H3-F1
#
_cell.length_a   1.000
_cell.length_b   1.000
_cell.length_c   1.000
_cell.angle_alpha   90.00
_cell.angle_beta   90.00
_cell.angle_gamma   90.00
#
_symmetry.space_group_name_H-M   'P 1'
#
loop_
_entity.id
_entity.type
_entity.pdbx_description
1 polymer ?
#
loop_
_entity_poly.entity_id
_entity_poly.type
_entity_poly.pdbx_seq_one_letter_code
_entity_poly.pdbx_strand_id
1 'polypeptide(L)'
;MRVCRTPRYRQLQWICISKSCSIGVVEATSSSPGFSVGYFPFRAQHQILQVIQRQLENHAFRFLQQWLLSDSLAAGWMCPEALELHKFFRFLKAHQNKVKDKCFQMTLSALTGWHRVITSIRHVAVHRIPHDRKTLLKMLRVAIKFSKRIAGFRDTKSFCRIQGFVKTALSEFDQLTAQLKQKALLKISLCESRPQNLDRRMILLPEAVKRVLQSIEDDFVSKVKQFLRAEFKSS
;
A
#
# COMPACT_ATOMS: atom_id res chain seq x y z
N MET A 1 44.70 -3.69 -60.49
CA MET A 1 43.27 -3.98 -60.30
C MET A 1 43.05 -4.51 -58.88
N ARG A 2 42.43 -3.71 -58.02
CA ARG A 2 42.15 -4.07 -56.61
C ARG A 2 40.72 -3.67 -56.28
N VAL A 3 39.80 -4.64 -56.25
CA VAL A 3 38.56 -4.66 -55.45
C VAL A 3 38.22 -6.16 -55.37
N CYS A 4 37.96 -6.82 -54.25
CA CYS A 4 36.90 -6.59 -53.28
C CYS A 4 37.17 -7.45 -52.05
N ARG A 5 37.22 -6.87 -50.85
CA ARG A 5 36.72 -7.51 -49.61
C ARG A 5 36.31 -6.41 -48.64
N THR A 6 35.03 -6.32 -48.29
CA THR A 6 34.51 -6.32 -46.90
C THR A 6 33.03 -5.86 -46.82
N PRO A 7 32.09 -6.77 -46.50
CA PRO A 7 30.75 -6.40 -46.00
C PRO A 7 30.62 -6.52 -44.46
N ARG A 8 31.61 -7.08 -43.75
CA ARG A 8 31.48 -7.50 -42.34
C ARG A 8 31.37 -6.36 -41.32
N TYR A 9 31.96 -5.21 -41.57
CA TYR A 9 32.04 -4.13 -40.56
C TYR A 9 30.70 -3.44 -40.29
N ARG A 10 29.86 -3.22 -41.31
CA ARG A 10 28.54 -2.59 -41.12
C ARG A 10 27.57 -3.51 -40.38
N GLN A 11 27.56 -4.81 -40.67
CA GLN A 11 26.70 -5.76 -39.95
C GLN A 11 27.04 -5.83 -38.45
N LEU A 12 28.33 -5.85 -38.10
CA LEU A 12 28.74 -5.90 -36.69
C LEU A 12 28.37 -4.62 -35.94
N GLN A 13 28.47 -3.45 -36.59
CA GLN A 13 28.09 -2.16 -35.99
C GLN A 13 26.57 -2.05 -35.77
N TRP A 14 25.75 -2.53 -36.70
CA TRP A 14 24.29 -2.63 -36.54
C TRP A 14 23.87 -3.62 -35.44
N ILE A 15 24.57 -4.76 -35.32
CA ILE A 15 24.32 -5.75 -34.26
C ILE A 15 24.65 -5.17 -32.88
N CYS A 16 25.74 -4.41 -32.74
CA CYS A 16 26.08 -3.75 -31.48
C CYS A 16 25.10 -2.64 -31.10
N ILE A 17 24.67 -1.80 -32.05
CA ILE A 17 23.68 -0.73 -31.79
C ILE A 17 22.32 -1.32 -31.42
N SER A 18 21.87 -2.37 -32.13
CA SER A 18 20.65 -3.12 -31.81
C SER A 18 20.69 -3.73 -30.41
N LYS A 19 21.80 -4.40 -30.05
CA LYS A 19 21.97 -4.97 -28.70
C LYS A 19 22.00 -3.92 -27.60
N SER A 20 22.66 -2.78 -27.80
CA SER A 20 22.67 -1.69 -26.82
C SER A 20 21.30 -1.03 -26.64
N CYS A 21 20.52 -0.89 -27.72
CA CYS A 21 19.14 -0.41 -27.68
C CYS A 21 18.20 -1.40 -26.96
N SER A 22 18.37 -2.70 -27.24
CA SER A 22 17.69 -3.79 -26.52
C SER A 22 17.89 -3.75 -25.02
N ILE A 23 19.15 -3.61 -24.58
CA ILE A 23 19.50 -3.53 -23.15
C ILE A 23 18.79 -2.34 -22.50
N GLY A 24 18.81 -1.16 -23.14
CA GLY A 24 18.12 0.03 -22.63
C GLY A 24 16.60 -0.12 -22.50
N VAL A 25 15.94 -0.86 -23.38
CA VAL A 25 14.49 -1.09 -23.31
C VAL A 25 14.11 -2.18 -22.30
N VAL A 26 14.92 -3.23 -22.16
CA VAL A 26 14.75 -4.21 -21.08
C VAL A 26 14.89 -3.53 -19.71
N GLU A 27 15.85 -2.61 -19.58
CA GLU A 27 16.09 -1.86 -18.36
C GLU A 27 15.00 -0.82 -18.08
N ALA A 28 14.53 -0.09 -19.10
CA ALA A 28 13.41 0.85 -18.98
C ALA A 28 12.06 0.17 -18.66
N THR A 29 11.82 -1.02 -19.22
CA THR A 29 10.60 -1.80 -18.93
C THR A 29 10.66 -2.45 -17.55
N SER A 30 11.83 -2.86 -17.06
CA SER A 30 11.97 -3.52 -15.76
C SER A 30 12.13 -2.57 -14.56
N SER A 31 12.54 -1.32 -14.80
CA SER A 31 12.71 -0.27 -13.77
C SER A 31 11.42 0.45 -13.39
N SER A 32 10.30 0.19 -14.06
CA SER A 32 9.01 0.78 -13.69
C SER A 32 8.58 0.32 -12.28
N PRO A 33 8.17 1.23 -11.38
CA PRO A 33 7.85 0.90 -9.98
C PRO A 33 6.78 -0.18 -9.83
N GLY A 34 5.84 -0.25 -10.79
CA GLY A 34 4.80 -1.27 -10.86
C GLY A 34 5.32 -2.71 -11.01
N PHE A 35 6.57 -2.92 -11.44
CA PHE A 35 7.21 -4.25 -11.53
C PHE A 35 8.07 -4.62 -10.32
N SER A 36 8.16 -3.75 -9.31
CA SER A 36 8.92 -4.06 -8.11
C SER A 36 8.22 -5.12 -7.27
N VAL A 37 8.98 -6.13 -6.83
CA VAL A 37 8.45 -7.17 -5.95
C VAL A 37 8.00 -6.52 -4.65
N GLY A 38 6.75 -6.75 -4.26
CA GLY A 38 6.22 -6.13 -3.05
C GLY A 38 5.59 -4.75 -3.27
N TYR A 39 5.51 -4.27 -4.52
CA TYR A 39 4.81 -3.03 -4.85
C TYR A 39 3.37 -3.08 -4.35
N PHE A 40 2.87 -1.92 -3.95
CA PHE A 40 1.50 -1.76 -3.54
C PHE A 40 1.02 -0.36 -3.92
N PRO A 41 -0.01 -0.22 -4.78
CA PRO A 41 -0.42 1.08 -5.29
C PRO A 41 -0.70 2.08 -4.18
N PHE A 42 -0.02 3.23 -4.22
CA PHE A 42 -0.07 4.23 -3.17
C PHE A 42 -1.49 4.76 -2.90
N ARG A 43 -2.29 4.94 -3.95
CA ARG A 43 -3.69 5.38 -3.80
C ARG A 43 -4.51 4.38 -2.97
N ALA A 44 -4.27 3.08 -3.15
CA ALA A 44 -4.93 2.05 -2.35
C ALA A 44 -4.41 2.03 -0.90
N GLN A 45 -3.09 2.22 -0.69
CA GLN A 45 -2.50 2.41 0.65
C GLN A 45 -3.23 3.48 1.43
N HIS A 46 -3.34 4.66 0.81
CA HIS A 46 -3.91 5.82 1.44
C HIS A 46 -5.38 5.61 1.80
N GLN A 47 -6.20 5.04 0.90
CA GLN A 47 -7.60 4.72 1.18
C GLN A 47 -7.77 3.76 2.36
N ILE A 48 -6.96 2.71 2.42
CA ILE A 48 -7.00 1.73 3.51
C ILE A 48 -6.60 2.40 4.83
N LEU A 49 -5.50 3.16 4.84
CA LEU A 49 -5.00 3.83 6.03
C LEU A 49 -5.97 4.89 6.57
N GLN A 50 -6.67 5.62 5.69
CA GLN A 50 -7.72 6.56 6.09
C GLN A 50 -8.87 5.86 6.81
N VAL A 51 -9.35 4.74 6.28
CA VAL A 51 -10.43 3.97 6.91
C VAL A 51 -9.97 3.39 8.25
N ILE A 52 -8.76 2.83 8.31
CA ILE A 52 -8.19 2.32 9.56
C ILE A 52 -8.08 3.44 10.59
N GLN A 53 -7.55 4.61 10.21
CA GLN A 53 -7.42 5.76 11.11
C GLN A 53 -8.78 6.14 11.70
N ARG A 54 -9.80 6.34 10.86
CA ARG A 54 -11.14 6.75 11.30
C ARG A 54 -11.76 5.74 12.27
N GLN A 55 -11.62 4.46 11.97
CA GLN A 55 -12.13 3.39 12.84
C GLN A 55 -11.37 3.31 14.17
N LEU A 56 -10.04 3.50 14.16
CA LEU A 56 -9.25 3.59 15.38
C LEU A 56 -9.68 4.77 16.26
N GLU A 57 -9.95 5.92 15.65
CA GLU A 57 -10.44 7.13 16.34
C GLU A 57 -11.84 6.88 16.93
N ASN A 58 -12.75 6.25 16.18
CA ASN A 58 -14.06 5.82 16.68
C ASN A 58 -13.96 4.88 17.89
N HIS A 59 -13.13 3.85 17.80
CA HIS A 59 -12.93 2.89 18.90
C HIS A 59 -12.32 3.57 20.13
N ALA A 60 -11.32 4.43 19.93
CA ALA A 60 -10.68 5.18 21.01
C ALA A 60 -11.66 6.14 21.69
N PHE A 61 -12.50 6.82 20.90
CA PHE A 61 -13.53 7.71 21.42
C PHE A 61 -14.54 6.96 22.29
N ARG A 62 -15.12 5.86 21.80
CA ARG A 62 -16.08 5.05 22.57
C ARG A 62 -15.45 4.50 23.87
N PHE A 63 -14.17 4.12 23.82
CA PHE A 63 -13.45 3.70 25.01
C PHE A 63 -13.33 4.83 26.05
N LEU A 64 -13.01 6.06 25.62
CA LEU A 64 -12.99 7.20 26.55
C LEU A 64 -14.35 7.54 27.12
N GLN A 65 -15.40 7.50 26.30
CA GLN A 65 -16.77 7.75 26.76
C GLN A 65 -17.20 6.74 27.82
N GLN A 66 -16.68 5.50 27.77
CA GLN A 66 -16.97 4.47 28.77
C GLN A 66 -16.24 4.71 30.10
N TRP A 67 -14.97 5.15 30.08
CA TRP A 67 -14.12 5.14 31.28
C TRP A 67 -13.81 6.53 31.85
N LEU A 68 -13.84 7.57 31.01
CA LEU A 68 -13.37 8.92 31.30
C LEU A 68 -14.29 9.97 30.66
N LEU A 69 -15.61 9.75 30.73
CA LEU A 69 -16.62 10.60 30.08
C LEU A 69 -16.44 12.08 30.41
N SER A 70 -16.51 12.44 31.69
CA SER A 70 -16.42 13.84 32.14
C SER A 70 -15.11 14.49 31.75
N ASP A 71 -13.98 13.78 31.87
CA ASP A 71 -12.66 14.29 31.49
C ASP A 71 -12.54 14.48 29.97
N SER A 72 -13.12 13.57 29.17
CA SER A 72 -13.09 13.66 27.71
C SER A 72 -13.92 14.83 27.19
N LEU A 73 -15.06 15.12 27.83
CA LEU A 73 -15.88 16.29 27.53
C LEU A 73 -15.16 17.60 27.93
N ALA A 74 -14.52 17.62 29.09
CA ALA A 74 -13.71 18.76 29.54
C ALA A 74 -12.52 19.04 28.60
N ALA A 75 -11.98 18.00 27.94
CA ALA A 75 -10.95 18.13 26.91
C ALA A 75 -11.49 18.55 25.53
N GLY A 76 -12.80 18.78 25.40
CA GLY A 76 -13.45 19.19 24.15
C GLY A 76 -13.65 18.07 23.13
N TRP A 77 -13.52 16.80 23.55
CA TRP A 77 -13.73 15.66 22.65
C TRP A 77 -15.20 15.30 22.61
N MET A 78 -15.93 15.97 21.71
CA MET A 78 -17.37 15.73 21.49
C MET A 78 -17.63 14.72 20.37
N CYS A 79 -16.66 14.47 19.51
CA CYS A 79 -16.76 13.49 18.42
C CYS A 79 -15.44 12.72 18.23
N PRO A 80 -15.49 11.55 17.56
CA PRO A 80 -14.31 10.77 17.23
C PRO A 80 -13.27 11.53 16.41
N GLU A 81 -13.69 12.37 15.47
CA GLU A 81 -12.80 13.12 14.58
C GLU A 81 -11.97 14.17 15.34
N ALA A 82 -12.51 14.71 16.45
CA ALA A 82 -11.79 15.60 17.34
C ALA A 82 -10.73 14.88 18.19
N LEU A 83 -10.88 13.55 18.34
CA LEU A 83 -9.95 12.71 19.08
C LEU A 83 -8.72 12.43 18.21
N GLU A 84 -7.61 13.06 18.55
CA GLU A 84 -6.33 12.75 17.91
C GLU A 84 -5.67 11.56 18.61
N LEU A 85 -5.37 10.48 17.88
CA LEU A 85 -4.80 9.25 18.46
C LEU A 85 -3.54 9.51 19.31
N HIS A 86 -2.68 10.46 18.92
CA HIS A 86 -1.51 10.80 19.72
C HIS A 86 -1.88 11.52 21.04
N LYS A 87 -2.92 12.35 21.03
CA LYS A 87 -3.45 12.98 22.25
C LYS A 87 -4.16 11.96 23.15
N PHE A 88 -4.82 10.96 22.57
CA PHE A 88 -5.47 9.88 23.30
C PHE A 88 -4.51 9.14 24.24
N PHE A 89 -3.33 8.71 23.77
CA PHE A 89 -2.37 8.02 24.65
C PHE A 89 -1.86 8.91 25.77
N ARG A 90 -1.58 10.18 25.47
CA ARG A 90 -1.15 11.16 26.49
C ARG A 90 -2.24 11.38 27.53
N PHE A 91 -3.50 11.48 27.09
CA PHE A 91 -4.66 11.66 27.95
C PHE A 91 -4.88 10.47 28.87
N LEU A 92 -4.84 9.24 28.33
CA LEU A 92 -4.96 8.03 29.14
C LEU A 92 -3.88 7.95 30.23
N LYS A 93 -2.63 8.28 29.89
CA LYS A 93 -1.53 8.28 30.87
C LYS A 93 -1.75 9.32 31.98
N ALA A 94 -2.24 10.51 31.63
CA ALA A 94 -2.54 11.56 32.62
C ALA A 94 -3.68 11.18 33.57
N HIS A 95 -4.66 10.41 33.08
CA HIS A 95 -5.85 10.02 33.85
C HIS A 95 -5.77 8.60 34.42
N GLN A 96 -4.63 7.91 34.29
CA GLN A 96 -4.50 6.51 34.66
C GLN A 96 -4.85 6.23 36.13
N ASN A 97 -4.58 7.18 37.04
CA ASN A 97 -4.84 7.02 38.46
C ASN A 97 -6.31 7.26 38.85
N LYS A 98 -7.13 7.85 37.95
CA LYS A 98 -8.54 8.13 38.22
C LYS A 98 -9.42 6.89 38.12
N VAL A 99 -9.03 5.92 37.30
CA VAL A 99 -9.81 4.69 37.06
C VAL A 99 -9.11 3.51 37.73
N LYS A 100 -9.64 3.04 38.87
CA LYS A 100 -9.07 1.90 39.61
C LYS A 100 -9.46 0.53 39.04
N ASP A 101 -10.31 0.50 38.02
CA ASP A 101 -10.79 -0.74 37.42
C ASP A 101 -9.64 -1.58 36.81
N LYS A 102 -9.62 -2.87 37.13
CA LYS A 102 -8.57 -3.80 36.71
C LYS A 102 -8.54 -3.99 35.18
N CYS A 103 -9.70 -4.03 34.53
CA CYS A 103 -9.80 -4.17 33.08
C CYS A 103 -9.22 -2.93 32.37
N PHE A 104 -9.52 -1.73 32.89
CA PHE A 104 -8.93 -0.48 32.40
C PHE A 104 -7.40 -0.48 32.53
N GLN A 105 -6.86 -0.81 33.71
CA GLN A 105 -5.41 -0.83 33.94
C GLN A 105 -4.68 -1.86 33.06
N MET A 106 -5.23 -3.07 32.96
CA MET A 106 -4.71 -4.09 32.06
C MET A 106 -4.78 -3.67 30.59
N THR A 107 -5.78 -2.88 30.21
CA THR A 107 -5.90 -2.33 28.86
C THR A 107 -4.82 -1.29 28.61
N LEU A 108 -4.68 -0.32 29.50
CA LEU A 108 -3.68 0.74 29.41
C LEU A 108 -2.26 0.18 29.28
N SER A 109 -1.90 -0.80 30.10
CA SER A 109 -0.60 -1.48 30.03
C SER A 109 -0.32 -2.06 28.64
N ALA A 110 -1.30 -2.78 28.06
CA ALA A 110 -1.17 -3.36 26.72
C ALA A 110 -1.04 -2.29 25.61
N LEU A 111 -1.71 -1.15 25.77
CA LEU A 111 -1.70 -0.06 24.79
C LEU A 111 -0.32 0.61 24.66
N THR A 112 0.49 0.63 25.72
CA THR A 112 1.83 1.27 25.70
C THR A 112 2.74 0.72 24.61
N GLY A 113 2.71 -0.60 24.38
CA GLY A 113 3.51 -1.27 23.35
C GLY A 113 3.09 -0.95 21.92
N TRP A 114 1.91 -0.36 21.71
CA TRP A 114 1.36 -0.04 20.38
C TRP A 114 1.35 1.45 20.07
N HIS A 115 1.64 2.30 21.06
CA HIS A 115 1.58 3.76 20.95
C HIS A 115 2.29 4.29 19.69
N ARG A 116 3.56 3.93 19.47
CA ARG A 116 4.34 4.44 18.33
C ARG A 116 3.72 4.08 16.98
N VAL A 117 3.20 2.85 16.83
CA VAL A 117 2.64 2.38 15.57
C VAL A 117 1.25 2.97 15.32
N ILE A 118 0.42 3.07 16.35
CA ILE A 118 -0.92 3.66 16.21
C ILE A 118 -0.81 5.16 15.89
N THR A 119 0.08 5.89 16.55
CA THR A 119 0.35 7.30 16.24
C THR A 119 0.93 7.46 14.84
N SER A 120 1.79 6.53 14.38
CA SER A 120 2.33 6.60 13.02
C SER A 120 1.26 6.36 11.95
N ILE A 121 0.24 5.53 12.18
CA ILE A 121 -0.85 5.31 11.22
C ILE A 121 -1.53 6.63 10.84
N ARG A 122 -1.84 7.48 11.83
CA ARG A 122 -2.40 8.82 11.58
C ARG A 122 -1.45 9.69 10.78
N HIS A 123 -0.18 9.77 11.21
CA HIS A 123 0.83 10.57 10.52
C HIS A 123 0.94 10.16 9.03
N VAL A 124 1.01 8.86 8.76
CA VAL A 124 1.12 8.34 7.40
C VAL A 124 -0.14 8.59 6.58
N ALA A 125 -1.32 8.39 7.16
CA ALA A 125 -2.59 8.67 6.50
C ALA A 125 -2.71 10.16 6.13
N VAL A 126 -2.42 11.06 7.06
CA VAL A 126 -2.56 12.52 6.89
C VAL A 126 -1.53 13.07 5.90
N HIS A 127 -0.26 12.70 6.05
CA HIS A 127 0.82 13.22 5.21
C HIS A 127 1.00 12.44 3.90
N ARG A 128 0.15 11.43 3.66
CA ARG A 128 0.14 10.63 2.43
C ARG A 128 1.53 10.06 2.12
N ILE A 129 2.14 9.41 3.11
CA ILE A 129 3.50 8.88 2.97
C ILE A 129 3.42 7.43 2.44
N PRO A 130 4.05 7.10 1.30
CA PRO A 130 4.08 5.73 0.80
C PRO A 130 4.89 4.83 1.73
N HIS A 131 4.43 3.60 1.91
CA HIS A 131 5.09 2.59 2.73
C HIS A 131 5.25 1.28 1.98
N ASP A 132 6.24 0.50 2.40
CA ASP A 132 6.37 -0.87 1.94
C ASP A 132 5.23 -1.75 2.48
N ARG A 133 4.97 -2.84 1.76
CA ARG A 133 3.93 -3.80 2.09
C ARG A 133 4.05 -4.38 3.50
N LYS A 134 5.26 -4.70 3.96
CA LYS A 134 5.47 -5.32 5.28
C LYS A 134 5.07 -4.33 6.37
N THR A 135 5.44 -3.06 6.21
CA THR A 135 5.07 -2.00 7.14
C THR A 135 3.56 -1.77 7.18
N LEU A 136 2.88 -1.74 6.03
CA LEU A 136 1.42 -1.63 6.00
C LEU A 136 0.72 -2.81 6.71
N LEU A 137 1.14 -4.04 6.43
CA LEU A 137 0.58 -5.22 7.09
C LEU A 137 0.87 -5.25 8.59
N LYS A 138 2.01 -4.68 9.03
CA LYS A 138 2.33 -4.50 10.46
C LYS A 138 1.40 -3.48 11.10
N MET A 139 1.19 -2.32 10.46
CA MET A 139 0.25 -1.31 10.93
C MET A 139 -1.15 -1.89 11.10
N LEU A 140 -1.66 -2.63 10.10
CA LEU A 140 -2.97 -3.26 10.16
C LEU A 140 -3.07 -4.32 11.27
N ARG A 141 -2.03 -5.13 11.48
CA ARG A 141 -1.97 -6.08 12.61
C ARG A 141 -2.05 -5.38 13.96
N VAL A 142 -1.33 -4.27 14.12
CA VAL A 142 -1.35 -3.51 15.37
C VAL A 142 -2.70 -2.82 15.55
N ALA A 143 -3.30 -2.28 14.50
CA ALA A 143 -4.66 -1.73 14.53
C ALA A 143 -5.70 -2.76 14.99
N ILE A 144 -5.64 -3.99 14.47
CA ILE A 144 -6.51 -5.10 14.92
C ILE A 144 -6.32 -5.37 16.41
N LYS A 145 -5.07 -5.50 16.88
CA LYS A 145 -4.78 -5.76 18.29
C LYS A 145 -5.28 -4.64 19.20
N PHE A 146 -5.04 -3.39 18.78
CA PHE A 146 -5.52 -2.20 19.47
C PHE A 146 -7.05 -2.20 19.59
N SER A 147 -7.77 -2.33 18.47
CA SER A 147 -9.24 -2.33 18.49
C SER A 147 -9.82 -3.51 19.26
N LYS A 148 -9.22 -4.70 19.18
CA LYS A 148 -9.63 -5.86 20.01
C LYS A 148 -9.53 -5.55 21.49
N ARG A 149 -8.53 -4.77 21.88
CA ARG A 149 -8.28 -4.44 23.27
C ARG A 149 -9.26 -3.40 23.81
N ILE A 150 -9.60 -2.39 23.02
CA ILE A 150 -10.40 -1.24 23.50
C ILE A 150 -11.90 -1.31 23.13
N ALA A 151 -12.25 -1.99 22.03
CA ALA A 151 -13.64 -2.08 21.53
C ALA A 151 -14.16 -3.54 21.52
N GLY A 152 -13.30 -4.52 21.81
CA GLY A 152 -13.67 -5.93 21.83
C GLY A 152 -13.74 -6.58 20.45
N PHE A 153 -14.16 -7.85 20.41
CA PHE A 153 -14.05 -8.68 19.20
C PHE A 153 -15.01 -8.29 18.08
N ARG A 154 -16.25 -7.88 18.41
CA ARG A 154 -17.28 -7.52 17.41
C ARG A 154 -16.79 -6.38 16.51
N ASP A 155 -16.13 -5.40 17.10
CA ASP A 155 -15.66 -4.19 16.45
C ASP A 155 -14.35 -4.39 15.67
N THR A 156 -13.83 -5.62 15.60
CA THR A 156 -12.60 -5.95 14.85
C THR A 156 -12.81 -6.82 13.62
N LYS A 157 -14.05 -7.28 13.38
CA LYS A 157 -14.38 -8.10 12.20
C LYS A 157 -14.03 -7.37 10.90
N SER A 158 -14.34 -6.08 10.82
CA SER A 158 -14.04 -5.25 9.66
C SER A 158 -12.53 -5.13 9.39
N PHE A 159 -11.71 -4.95 10.43
CA PHE A 159 -10.25 -4.93 10.28
C PHE A 159 -9.68 -6.29 9.86
N CYS A 160 -10.21 -7.40 10.39
CA CYS A 160 -9.82 -8.73 9.95
C CYS A 160 -10.18 -8.95 8.47
N ARG A 161 -11.35 -8.49 8.03
CA ARG A 161 -11.78 -8.55 6.62
C ARG A 161 -10.90 -7.68 5.72
N ILE A 162 -10.56 -6.45 6.13
CA ILE A 162 -9.57 -5.62 5.42
C ILE A 162 -8.25 -6.37 5.31
N GLN A 163 -7.78 -7.02 6.37
CA GLN A 163 -6.52 -7.77 6.33
C GLN A 163 -6.57 -8.95 5.37
N GLY A 164 -7.67 -9.70 5.37
CA GLY A 164 -7.88 -10.79 4.41
C GLY A 164 -7.89 -10.26 2.98
N PHE A 165 -8.71 -9.24 2.71
CA PHE A 165 -8.81 -8.59 1.41
C PHE A 165 -7.45 -8.05 0.92
N VAL A 166 -6.72 -7.30 1.75
CA VAL A 166 -5.41 -6.74 1.39
C VAL A 166 -4.43 -7.86 1.04
N LYS A 167 -4.39 -8.95 1.80
CA LYS A 167 -3.50 -10.08 1.50
C LYS A 167 -3.85 -10.75 0.16
N THR A 168 -5.14 -11.02 -0.07
CA THR A 168 -5.62 -11.64 -1.32
C THR A 168 -5.34 -10.73 -2.51
N ALA A 169 -5.75 -9.47 -2.42
CA ALA A 169 -5.59 -8.49 -3.50
C ALA A 169 -4.10 -8.26 -3.83
N LEU A 170 -3.23 -8.23 -2.82
CA LEU A 170 -1.77 -8.16 -3.04
C LEU A 170 -1.23 -9.38 -3.79
N SER A 171 -1.71 -10.57 -3.46
CA SER A 171 -1.31 -11.80 -4.15
C SER A 171 -1.75 -11.80 -5.61
N GLU A 172 -2.98 -11.37 -5.88
CA GLU A 172 -3.51 -11.21 -7.24
C GLU A 172 -2.70 -10.18 -8.04
N PHE A 173 -2.41 -9.03 -7.42
CA PHE A 173 -1.61 -7.97 -8.04
C PHE A 173 -0.20 -8.45 -8.40
N ASP A 174 0.46 -9.19 -7.51
CA ASP A 174 1.78 -9.78 -7.79
C ASP A 174 1.73 -10.75 -8.98
N GLN A 175 0.71 -11.61 -9.02
CA GLN A 175 0.54 -12.59 -10.10
C GLN A 175 0.33 -11.88 -11.45
N LEU A 176 -0.54 -10.88 -11.49
CA LEU A 176 -0.81 -10.10 -12.71
C LEU A 176 0.45 -9.36 -13.18
N THR A 177 1.18 -8.75 -12.24
CA THR A 177 2.41 -8.02 -12.53
C THR A 177 3.52 -8.94 -13.05
N ALA A 178 3.67 -10.12 -12.44
CA ALA A 178 4.64 -11.13 -12.88
C ALA A 178 4.31 -11.66 -14.29
N GLN A 179 3.03 -11.94 -14.56
CA GLN A 179 2.57 -12.35 -15.89
C GLN A 179 2.81 -11.26 -16.94
N LEU A 180 2.55 -9.99 -16.60
CA LEU A 180 2.80 -8.87 -17.50
C LEU A 180 4.30 -8.73 -17.79
N LYS A 181 5.14 -8.84 -16.76
CA LYS A 181 6.61 -8.81 -16.90
C LYS A 181 7.09 -9.93 -17.82
N GLN A 182 6.60 -11.15 -17.64
CA GLN A 182 6.94 -12.29 -18.50
C GLN A 182 6.50 -12.05 -19.96
N LYS A 183 5.27 -11.57 -20.18
CA LYS A 183 4.76 -11.24 -21.52
C LYS A 183 5.58 -10.13 -22.18
N ALA A 184 5.99 -9.11 -21.43
CA ALA A 184 6.84 -8.04 -21.94
C ALA A 184 8.21 -8.57 -22.38
N LEU A 185 8.87 -9.40 -21.54
CA LEU A 185 10.17 -10.01 -21.86
C LEU A 185 10.10 -10.90 -23.10
N LEU A 186 9.07 -11.73 -23.22
CA LEU A 186 8.86 -12.55 -24.42
C LEU A 186 8.66 -11.69 -25.68
N LYS A 187 7.94 -10.57 -25.56
CA LYS A 187 7.72 -9.65 -26.67
C LYS A 187 9.01 -8.96 -27.11
N ILE A 188 9.88 -8.61 -26.16
CA ILE A 188 11.21 -8.06 -26.44
C ILE A 188 12.05 -9.07 -27.23
N SER A 189 12.16 -10.31 -26.73
CA SER A 189 12.91 -11.38 -27.42
C SER A 189 12.39 -11.66 -28.84
N LEU A 190 11.05 -11.64 -29.03
CA LEU A 190 10.44 -11.79 -30.36
C LEU A 190 10.68 -10.58 -31.28
N CYS A 191 10.81 -9.37 -30.74
CA CYS A 191 11.21 -8.20 -31.52
C CYS A 191 12.65 -8.36 -32.02
N GLU A 192 13.58 -8.78 -31.15
CA GLU A 192 14.99 -8.97 -31.50
C GLU A 192 15.18 -9.98 -32.64
N SER A 193 14.33 -11.01 -32.67
CA SER A 193 14.34 -12.04 -33.70
C SER A 193 13.78 -11.59 -35.06
N ARG A 194 13.19 -10.39 -35.17
CA ARG A 194 12.56 -9.86 -36.39
C ARG A 194 12.92 -8.38 -36.63
N PRO A 195 13.94 -8.07 -37.47
CA PRO A 195 14.48 -6.72 -37.67
C PRO A 195 13.51 -5.71 -38.31
N GLN A 196 12.40 -6.17 -38.86
CA GLN A 196 11.41 -5.31 -39.50
C GLN A 196 10.68 -4.47 -38.44
N ASN A 197 10.74 -3.14 -38.57
CA ASN A 197 10.12 -2.18 -37.66
C ASN A 197 10.58 -2.30 -36.19
N LEU A 198 11.78 -2.84 -35.95
CA LEU A 198 12.32 -3.09 -34.61
C LEU A 198 12.36 -1.78 -33.81
N ASP A 199 12.95 -0.71 -34.37
CA ASP A 199 13.03 0.61 -33.73
C ASP A 199 11.66 1.16 -33.30
N ARG A 200 10.66 1.10 -34.19
CA ARG A 200 9.30 1.55 -33.90
C ARG A 200 8.64 0.73 -32.79
N ARG A 201 8.84 -0.59 -32.77
CA ARG A 201 8.29 -1.49 -31.74
C ARG A 201 8.98 -1.30 -30.39
N MET A 202 10.28 -0.99 -30.39
CA MET A 202 11.05 -0.73 -29.17
C MET A 202 10.63 0.57 -28.47
N ILE A 203 10.24 1.60 -29.23
CA ILE A 203 9.71 2.85 -28.67
C ILE A 203 8.28 2.65 -28.11
N LEU A 204 7.44 1.89 -28.80
CA LEU A 204 6.02 1.74 -28.43
C LEU A 204 5.78 0.76 -27.27
N LEU A 205 6.67 -0.22 -27.09
CA LEU A 205 6.47 -1.28 -26.09
C LEU A 205 6.52 -0.75 -24.63
N PRO A 206 7.49 0.08 -24.21
CA PRO A 206 7.50 0.66 -22.87
C PRO A 206 6.22 1.45 -22.57
N GLU A 207 5.75 2.26 -23.51
CA GLU A 207 4.51 3.03 -23.34
C GLU A 207 3.27 2.14 -23.26
N ALA A 208 3.20 1.07 -24.06
CA ALA A 208 2.13 0.09 -23.96
C ALA A 208 2.14 -0.62 -22.60
N VAL A 209 3.31 -1.03 -22.11
CA VAL A 209 3.47 -1.67 -20.80
C VAL A 209 3.07 -0.72 -19.68
N LYS A 210 3.51 0.54 -19.74
CA LYS A 210 3.14 1.59 -18.77
C LYS A 210 1.63 1.81 -18.71
N ARG A 211 0.95 1.88 -19.87
CA ARG A 211 -0.52 2.00 -19.92
C ARG A 211 -1.23 0.80 -19.29
N VAL A 212 -0.76 -0.42 -19.57
CA VAL A 212 -1.34 -1.63 -18.97
C VAL A 212 -1.11 -1.65 -17.46
N LEU A 213 0.09 -1.31 -16.98
CA LEU A 213 0.37 -1.18 -15.55
C LEU A 213 -0.55 -0.16 -14.87
N GLN A 214 -0.69 1.02 -15.46
CA GLN A 214 -1.59 2.06 -14.94
C GLN A 214 -3.04 1.56 -14.85
N SER A 215 -3.51 0.85 -15.88
CA SER A 215 -4.85 0.26 -15.88
C SER A 215 -5.02 -0.81 -14.79
N ILE A 216 -4.00 -1.63 -14.52
CA ILE A 216 -4.02 -2.63 -13.44
C ILE A 216 -4.04 -1.93 -12.08
N GLU A 217 -3.25 -0.87 -11.90
CA GLU A 217 -3.27 -0.07 -10.67
C GLU A 217 -4.64 0.59 -10.44
N ASP A 218 -5.25 1.16 -11.47
CA ASP A 218 -6.55 1.83 -11.36
C ASP A 218 -7.68 0.83 -11.08
N ASP A 219 -7.65 -0.38 -11.66
CA ASP A 219 -8.55 -1.49 -11.31
C ASP A 219 -8.37 -1.90 -9.85
N PHE A 220 -7.11 -2.05 -9.42
CA PHE A 220 -6.76 -2.39 -8.04
C PHE A 220 -7.31 -1.36 -7.04
N VAL A 221 -7.08 -0.08 -7.30
CA VAL A 221 -7.58 1.03 -6.48
C VAL A 221 -9.11 1.04 -6.46
N SER A 222 -9.75 0.74 -7.59
CA SER A 222 -11.21 0.66 -7.68
C SER A 222 -11.79 -0.49 -6.85
N LYS A 223 -11.16 -1.67 -6.89
CA LYS A 223 -11.53 -2.82 -6.05
C LYS A 223 -11.40 -2.51 -4.56
N VAL A 224 -10.29 -1.89 -4.15
CA VAL A 224 -10.08 -1.45 -2.75
C VAL A 224 -11.18 -0.47 -2.34
N LYS A 225 -11.45 0.53 -3.15
CA LYS A 225 -12.50 1.53 -2.88
C LYS A 225 -13.89 0.89 -2.77
N GLN A 226 -14.23 -0.05 -3.65
CA GLN A 226 -15.51 -0.76 -3.62
C GLN A 226 -15.64 -1.63 -2.37
N PHE A 227 -14.59 -2.39 -2.03
CA PHE A 227 -14.54 -3.21 -0.82
C PHE A 227 -14.74 -2.35 0.43
N LEU A 228 -13.96 -1.28 0.58
CA LEU A 228 -14.07 -0.38 1.74
C LEU A 228 -15.45 0.28 1.82
N ARG A 229 -16.03 0.68 0.68
CA ARG A 229 -17.40 1.20 0.65
C ARG A 229 -18.41 0.15 1.10
N ALA A 230 -18.30 -1.10 0.67
CA ALA A 230 -19.22 -2.16 1.06
C ALA A 230 -19.11 -2.49 2.55
N GLU A 231 -17.89 -2.55 3.08
CA GLU A 231 -17.64 -2.93 4.48
C GLU A 231 -18.05 -1.83 5.47
N PHE A 232 -17.95 -0.55 5.09
CA PHE A 232 -18.21 0.60 5.98
C PHE A 232 -19.39 1.47 5.56
N LYS A 233 -20.31 0.96 4.73
CA LYS A 233 -21.49 1.70 4.22
C LYS A 233 -22.56 2.00 5.29
N SER A 234 -22.35 1.61 6.54
CA SER A 234 -23.38 1.61 7.59
C SER A 234 -22.81 1.98 8.97
N SER A 235 -21.97 3.01 9.07
CA SER A 235 -21.50 3.56 10.36
C SER A 235 -21.60 5.07 10.38
#